data_AF-A0A1H3SYQ6-F1
#
_entry.id   AF-A0A1H3SYQ6-F1
#
_cell.length_a   1.000
_cell.length_b   1.000
_cell.length_c   1.000
_cell.angle_alpha   90.00
_cell.angle_beta   90.00
_cell.angle_gamma   90.00
#
_symmetry.space_group_name_H-M   'P 1'
#
loop_
_entity.id
_entity.type
_entity.pdbx_description
1 polymer ?
#
loop_
_entity_poly.entity_id
_entity_poly.type
_entity_poly.pdbx_seq_one_letter_code
_entity_poly.pdbx_strand_id
1 'polypeptide(L)'
;MTARKCLFCGGKAELLCDTWLGWERKRGELEKAAPHLLAAPSHQIPARYRAIHTCDAPLCRACVHGAGTMFFRMRGGSWAESIDYCPGHDSGDRRSEITGLQAEAMRARWRAGALARRGLVE
;
A
#
# COMPACT_ATOMS: atom_id res chain seq x y z
N MET A 1 4.82 22.12 5.07
CA MET A 1 4.97 20.76 4.51
C MET A 1 5.42 20.91 3.07
N THR A 2 6.64 20.46 2.71
CA THR A 2 7.11 20.44 1.32
C THR A 2 6.16 19.55 0.50
N ALA A 3 5.68 20.06 -0.63
CA ALA A 3 4.83 19.27 -1.52
C ALA A 3 5.57 17.98 -1.89
N ARG A 4 4.95 16.82 -1.65
CA ARG A 4 5.53 15.53 -2.05
C ARG A 4 5.69 15.53 -3.57
N LYS A 5 6.85 15.07 -4.06
CA LYS A 5 7.11 14.89 -5.49
C LYS A 5 6.65 13.51 -5.92
N CYS A 6 6.12 13.39 -7.13
CA CYS A 6 5.83 12.11 -7.76
C CYS A 6 7.11 11.28 -7.79
N LEU A 7 7.02 10.05 -7.30
CA LEU A 7 8.17 9.17 -7.19
C LEU A 7 8.80 8.88 -8.56
N PHE A 8 7.98 8.80 -9.60
CA PHE A 8 8.36 8.30 -10.93
C PHE A 8 8.84 9.39 -11.89
N CYS A 9 8.23 10.58 -11.89
CA CYS A 9 8.63 11.67 -12.79
C CYS A 9 9.19 12.89 -12.06
N GLY A 10 9.05 12.98 -10.74
CA GLY A 10 9.49 14.15 -9.96
C GLY A 10 8.55 15.36 -9.99
N GLY A 11 7.46 15.31 -10.76
CA GLY A 11 6.42 16.35 -10.77
C GLY A 11 5.67 16.48 -9.44
N LYS A 12 4.67 17.35 -9.37
CA LYS A 12 3.85 17.52 -8.17
C LYS A 12 3.03 16.26 -7.89
N ALA A 13 3.16 15.66 -6.70
CA ALA A 13 2.28 14.56 -6.31
C ALA A 13 0.94 15.11 -5.81
N GLU A 14 -0.13 14.43 -6.21
CA GLU A 14 -1.52 14.74 -5.86
C GLU A 14 -2.23 13.52 -5.26
N LEU A 15 -1.64 12.33 -5.41
CA LEU A 15 -2.23 11.05 -5.06
C LEU A 15 -1.20 10.17 -4.34
N LEU A 16 -1.71 9.09 -3.74
CA LEU A 16 -0.93 7.98 -3.24
C LEU A 16 -1.29 6.70 -4.01
N CYS A 17 -0.37 5.75 -4.02
CA CYS A 17 -0.62 4.41 -4.55
C CYS A 17 -1.40 3.57 -3.53
N ASP A 18 -2.55 3.03 -3.94
CA ASP A 18 -3.46 2.25 -3.10
C ASP A 18 -3.10 0.76 -3.00
N THR A 19 -2.08 0.30 -3.74
CA THR A 19 -1.69 -1.11 -3.74
C THR A 19 -1.27 -1.59 -2.35
N TRP A 20 -1.81 -2.73 -1.93
CA TRP A 20 -1.35 -3.45 -0.75
C TRP A 20 -0.06 -4.20 -1.07
N LEU A 21 0.89 -4.12 -0.15
CA LEU A 21 2.15 -4.87 -0.23
C LEU A 21 2.02 -6.24 0.41
N GLY A 22 1.18 -6.31 1.43
CA GLY A 22 0.93 -7.47 2.27
C GLY A 22 0.39 -7.02 3.61
N TRP A 23 0.43 -7.92 4.58
CA TRP A 23 -0.01 -7.63 5.95
C TRP A 23 0.82 -8.41 6.96
N GLU A 24 0.92 -7.90 8.18
CA GLU A 24 1.55 -8.61 9.29
C GLU A 24 0.53 -8.93 10.39
N ARG A 25 0.79 -9.97 11.19
CA ARG A 25 -0.03 -10.26 12.36
C ARG A 25 0.19 -9.19 13.42
N LYS A 26 -0.91 -8.68 13.95
CA LYS A 26 -0.90 -7.90 15.20
C LYS A 26 -0.63 -8.82 16.39
N ARG A 27 0.61 -9.30 16.53
CA ARG A 27 0.98 -10.40 17.45
C ARG A 27 0.55 -10.13 18.90
N GLY A 28 0.78 -8.92 19.42
CA GLY A 28 0.37 -8.59 20.80
C GLY A 28 -1.14 -8.60 21.02
N GLU A 29 -1.93 -8.09 20.07
CA GLU A 29 -3.41 -8.16 20.16
C GLU A 29 -3.91 -9.60 20.02
N LEU A 30 -3.29 -10.36 19.11
CA LEU A 30 -3.69 -11.72 18.79
C LEU A 30 -3.33 -12.70 19.91
N GLU A 31 -2.17 -12.55 20.55
CA GLU A 31 -1.77 -13.34 21.72
C GLU A 31 -2.73 -13.15 22.90
N LYS A 32 -3.16 -11.91 23.14
CA LYS A 32 -4.11 -11.59 24.20
C LYS A 32 -5.53 -12.11 23.94
N ALA A 33 -6.01 -11.99 22.70
CA ALA A 33 -7.42 -12.23 22.38
C ALA A 33 -7.71 -13.62 21.77
N ALA A 34 -6.75 -14.21 21.06
CA ALA A 34 -6.92 -15.44 20.30
C ALA A 34 -5.58 -16.18 20.08
N PRO A 35 -4.92 -16.67 21.16
CA PRO A 35 -3.57 -17.24 21.07
C PRO A 35 -3.48 -18.47 20.15
N HIS A 36 -4.56 -19.24 19.99
CA HIS A 36 -4.63 -20.37 19.06
C HIS A 36 -4.40 -19.97 17.58
N LEU A 37 -4.65 -18.70 17.23
CA LEU A 37 -4.39 -18.17 15.89
C LEU A 37 -2.91 -17.84 15.65
N LEU A 38 -2.04 -17.86 16.67
CA LEU A 38 -0.61 -17.60 16.49
C LEU A 38 0.06 -18.66 15.61
N ALA A 39 -0.41 -19.91 15.69
CA ALA A 39 0.07 -21.03 14.88
C ALA A 39 -0.78 -21.28 13.62
N ALA A 40 -1.92 -20.58 13.47
CA ALA A 40 -2.80 -20.78 12.33
C ALA A 40 -2.12 -20.29 11.02
N PRO A 41 -2.41 -20.91 9.87
CA PRO A 41 -1.90 -20.46 8.59
C PRO A 41 -2.49 -19.09 8.21
N SER A 42 -1.74 -18.30 7.43
CA SER A 42 -2.02 -16.89 7.16
C SER A 42 -3.44 -16.62 6.63
N HIS A 43 -3.95 -17.50 5.77
CA HIS A 43 -5.30 -17.35 5.18
C HIS A 43 -6.43 -17.43 6.21
N GLN A 44 -6.21 -18.03 7.38
CA GLN A 44 -7.21 -18.15 8.45
C GLN A 44 -7.21 -16.97 9.41
N ILE A 45 -6.22 -16.08 9.36
CA ILE A 45 -6.13 -14.96 10.29
C ILE A 45 -7.22 -13.93 9.97
N PRO A 46 -8.14 -13.59 10.87
CA PRO A 46 -9.17 -12.58 10.59
C PRO A 46 -8.59 -11.19 10.31
N ALA A 47 -9.23 -10.43 9.41
CA ALA A 47 -8.76 -9.10 9.00
C ALA A 47 -8.50 -8.13 10.16
N ARG A 48 -9.27 -8.20 11.25
CA ARG A 48 -9.08 -7.36 12.45
C ARG A 48 -7.70 -7.51 13.11
N TYR A 49 -7.07 -8.68 12.96
CA TYR A 49 -5.74 -8.99 13.49
C TYR A 49 -4.63 -8.84 12.44
N ARG A 50 -4.94 -8.26 11.27
CA ARG A 50 -3.97 -7.96 10.22
C ARG A 50 -3.65 -6.46 10.27
N ALA A 51 -2.37 -6.13 10.35
CA ALA A 51 -1.89 -4.78 10.06
C ALA A 51 -1.51 -4.73 8.58
N ILE A 52 -2.22 -3.95 7.79
CA ILE A 52 -2.02 -3.86 6.33
C ILE A 52 -0.86 -2.91 6.04
N HIS A 53 0.03 -3.32 5.15
CA HIS A 53 1.08 -2.47 4.62
C HIS A 53 0.73 -2.02 3.21
N THR A 54 0.62 -0.71 3.00
CA THR A 54 0.32 -0.09 1.71
C THR A 54 1.57 0.45 1.04
N CYS A 55 1.53 0.60 -0.29
CA CYS A 55 2.64 1.15 -1.06
C CYS A 55 2.92 2.62 -0.68
N ASP A 56 1.87 3.43 -0.64
CA ASP A 56 1.89 4.87 -0.34
C ASP A 56 2.90 5.67 -1.18
N ALA A 57 3.27 5.17 -2.37
CA ALA A 57 4.13 5.90 -3.28
C ALA A 57 3.41 7.18 -3.71
N PRO A 58 4.05 8.37 -3.61
CA PRO A 58 3.44 9.61 -4.07
C PRO A 58 3.39 9.66 -5.60
N LEU A 59 2.23 9.99 -6.17
CA LEU A 59 1.97 9.97 -7.62
C LEU A 59 1.41 11.30 -8.11
N CYS A 60 1.75 11.65 -9.35
CA CYS A 60 1.02 12.66 -10.11
C CYS A 60 -0.03 12.00 -11.01
N ARG A 61 -1.00 12.78 -11.48
CA ARG A 61 -2.07 12.32 -12.39
C ARG A 61 -1.57 11.75 -13.72
N ALA A 62 -0.37 12.10 -14.15
CA ALA A 62 0.22 11.57 -15.39
C ALA A 62 0.91 10.19 -15.20
N CYS A 63 1.34 9.85 -13.98
CA CYS A 63 2.02 8.59 -13.70
C CYS A 63 1.11 7.55 -13.06
N VAL A 64 -0.08 7.94 -12.60
CA VAL A 64 -1.03 7.01 -12.00
C VAL A 64 -1.67 6.13 -13.06
N HIS A 65 -1.82 4.85 -12.75
CA HIS A 65 -2.69 3.94 -13.46
C HIS A 65 -4.00 3.82 -12.67
N GLY A 66 -5.07 4.46 -13.17
CA GLY A 66 -6.39 4.40 -12.54
C GLY A 66 -7.05 3.06 -12.80
N ALA A 67 -7.37 2.32 -11.74
CA ALA A 67 -8.00 1.00 -11.83
C ALA A 67 -9.51 1.04 -11.65
N GLY A 68 -10.04 2.12 -11.09
CA GLY A 68 -11.48 2.31 -10.93
C GLY A 68 -11.82 3.32 -9.85
N THR A 69 -13.10 3.31 -9.46
CA THR A 69 -13.64 4.15 -8.40
C THR A 69 -14.54 3.31 -7.52
N MET A 70 -14.31 3.34 -6.21
CA MET A 70 -15.18 2.71 -5.22
C MET A 70 -16.22 3.71 -4.75
N PHE A 71 -17.49 3.34 -4.83
CA PHE A 71 -18.60 4.16 -4.35
C PHE A 71 -19.15 3.58 -3.06
N PHE A 72 -19.18 4.39 -2.00
CA PHE A 72 -19.72 4.03 -0.71
C PHE A 72 -20.99 4.81 -0.43
N ARG A 73 -22.02 4.13 0.03
CA ARG A 73 -23.22 4.77 0.55
C ARG A 73 -23.33 4.46 2.04
N MET A 74 -23.27 5.48 2.87
CA MET A 74 -23.59 5.36 4.30
C MET A 74 -24.80 6.22 4.64
N ARG A 75 -25.32 6.05 5.86
CA ARG A 75 -26.54 6.73 6.34
C ARG A 75 -26.46 8.27 6.22
N GLY A 76 -25.26 8.85 6.21
CA GLY A 76 -25.01 10.30 6.11
C GLY A 76 -24.58 10.82 4.73
N GLY A 77 -24.50 9.99 3.69
CA GLY A 77 -24.05 10.45 2.38
C GLY A 77 -23.52 9.36 1.47
N SER A 78 -23.18 9.75 0.24
CA SER A 78 -22.43 8.91 -0.69
C SER A 78 -21.05 9.51 -0.92
N TRP A 79 -20.03 8.67 -0.93
CA TRP A 79 -18.65 9.03 -1.18
C TRP A 79 -18.10 8.20 -2.34
N ALA A 80 -17.13 8.76 -3.04
CA ALA A 80 -16.40 8.07 -4.10
C ALA A 80 -14.91 8.20 -3.80
N GLU A 81 -14.20 7.08 -3.84
CA GLU A 81 -12.75 6.99 -3.67
C GLU A 81 -12.16 6.46 -4.98
N SER A 82 -11.14 7.12 -5.53
CA SER A 82 -10.41 6.55 -6.67
C SER A 82 -9.56 5.37 -6.20
N ILE A 83 -9.29 4.45 -7.13
CA ILE A 83 -8.34 3.35 -6.93
C ILE A 83 -7.17 3.60 -7.88
N ASP A 84 -6.04 4.02 -7.30
CA ASP A 84 -4.90 4.60 -7.98
C ASP A 84 -3.65 3.73 -7.76
N TYR A 85 -3.06 3.22 -8.85
CA TYR A 85 -1.85 2.39 -8.78
C TYR A 85 -0.63 3.07 -9.39
N CYS A 86 0.54 2.79 -8.82
CA CYS A 86 1.80 3.28 -9.37
C CYS A 86 2.38 2.32 -10.41
N PRO A 87 3.25 2.80 -11.31
CA PRO A 87 3.91 1.94 -12.31
C PRO A 87 4.80 0.81 -11.71
N GLY A 88 5.07 0.85 -10.40
CA GLY A 88 5.79 -0.20 -9.69
C GLY A 88 4.94 -1.44 -9.35
N HIS A 89 3.64 -1.36 -9.58
CA HIS A 89 2.67 -2.40 -9.32
C HIS A 89 1.78 -2.63 -10.53
N ASP A 90 1.44 -3.89 -10.74
CA ASP A 90 0.25 -4.28 -11.48
C ASP A 90 -0.99 -4.01 -10.62
N SER A 91 -2.18 -4.02 -11.22
CA SER A 91 -3.47 -3.98 -10.51
C SER A 91 -3.74 -5.26 -9.69
N GLY A 92 -2.69 -5.97 -9.29
CA GLY A 92 -2.72 -7.26 -8.60
C GLY A 92 -2.69 -7.09 -7.10
N ASP A 93 -3.48 -7.92 -6.42
CA ASP A 93 -3.66 -7.87 -4.98
C ASP A 93 -2.61 -8.74 -4.26
N ARG A 94 -1.64 -8.12 -3.59
CA ARG A 94 -0.64 -8.85 -2.78
C ARG A 94 -1.16 -9.00 -1.36
N ARG A 95 -1.97 -10.05 -1.14
CA ARG A 95 -2.59 -10.38 0.16
C ARG A 95 -1.77 -11.37 1.00
N SER A 96 -0.46 -11.43 0.78
CA SER A 96 0.46 -12.31 1.51
C SER A 96 0.82 -11.76 2.89
N GLU A 97 1.09 -12.66 3.83
CA GLU A 97 1.67 -12.28 5.11
C GLU A 97 3.16 -11.90 4.91
N ILE A 98 3.53 -10.69 5.32
CA ILE A 98 4.90 -10.14 5.29
C ILE A 98 5.16 -9.41 6.61
N THR A 99 6.41 -9.10 6.93
CA THR A 99 6.74 -8.24 8.07
C THR A 99 6.79 -6.76 7.67
N GLY A 100 6.66 -5.86 8.65
CA GLY A 100 6.88 -4.42 8.42
C GLY A 100 8.25 -4.11 7.78
N LEU A 101 9.31 -4.82 8.20
CA LEU A 101 10.65 -4.67 7.61
C LEU A 101 10.69 -5.09 6.13
N GLN A 102 10.01 -6.18 5.76
CA GLN A 102 9.89 -6.59 4.35
C GLN A 102 9.13 -5.54 3.54
N ALA A 103 8.04 -4.99 4.08
CA ALA A 103 7.29 -3.92 3.44
C ALA A 103 8.15 -2.66 3.23
N GLU A 104 8.93 -2.25 4.23
CA GLU A 104 9.88 -1.14 4.12
C GLU A 104 10.95 -1.38 3.07
N ALA A 105 11.54 -2.58 3.04
CA ALA A 105 12.52 -2.97 2.03
C ALA A 105 11.92 -2.93 0.62
N MET A 106 10.67 -3.36 0.43
CA MET A 106 9.98 -3.26 -0.85
C MET A 106 9.79 -1.80 -1.27
N ARG A 107 9.31 -0.92 -0.37
CA ARG A 107 9.20 0.52 -0.64
C ARG A 107 10.54 1.14 -0.99
N ALA A 108 11.60 0.81 -0.26
CA ALA A 108 12.95 1.31 -0.53
C ALA A 108 13.45 0.88 -1.92
N ARG A 109 13.27 -0.39 -2.29
CA ARG A 109 13.63 -0.91 -3.63
C ARG A 109 12.89 -0.20 -4.76
N TRP A 110 11.58 0.03 -4.61
CA TRP A 110 10.83 0.78 -5.64
C TRP A 110 11.26 2.23 -5.73
N ARG A 111 11.52 2.88 -4.60
CA ARG A 111 12.02 4.26 -4.60
C ARG A 111 13.36 4.34 -5.32
N ALA A 112 14.30 3.46 -4.99
CA ALA A 112 15.60 3.38 -5.66
C ALA A 112 15.45 3.13 -7.16
N GLY A 113 14.62 2.16 -7.56
CA GLY A 113 14.38 1.86 -8.98
C GLY A 113 13.70 3.01 -9.75
N ALA A 114 12.79 3.74 -9.12
CA ALA A 114 12.16 4.92 -9.71
C ALA A 114 13.14 6.08 -9.86
N LEU A 115 14.01 6.32 -8.87
CA LEU A 115 15.06 7.34 -8.96
C LEU A 115 16.10 6.98 -10.02
N ALA A 116 16.49 5.71 -10.13
CA ALA A 116 17.43 5.23 -11.13
C ALA A 116 16.90 5.51 -12.56
N ARG A 117 15.62 5.23 -12.80
CA ARG A 117 14.95 5.54 -14.07
C ARG A 117 14.88 7.04 -14.40
N ARG A 118 15.02 7.91 -13.39
CA ARG A 118 15.07 9.37 -13.57
C ARG A 118 16.49 9.89 -13.74
N GLY A 119 17.51 9.02 -13.70
CA GLY A 119 18.91 9.45 -13.68
C GLY A 119 19.29 10.19 -12.40
N LEU A 120 18.61 9.91 -11.28
CA LEU A 120 18.84 10.56 -9.97
C LEU A 120 19.45 9.60 -8.94
N VAL A 121 20.11 8.55 -9.42
CA VAL A 121 20.94 7.68 -8.60
C VAL A 121 22.37 7.98 -9.04
N GLU A 122 23.16 8.50 -8.11
CA GLU A 122 24.62 8.63 -8.26
C GLU A 122 25.28 7.24 -8.26
#